data_AF-A0ABD3R1U6-F1
#
_entry.id   AF-A0ABD3R1U6-F1
#
_cell.length_a   1.000
_cell.length_b   1.000
_cell.length_c   1.000
_cell.angle_alpha   90.00
_cell.angle_beta   90.00
_cell.angle_gamma   90.00
#
_symmetry.space_group_name_H-M   'P 1'
#
loop_
_entity.id
_entity.type
_entity.pdbx_description
1 polymer ?
#
loop_
_entity_poly.entity_id
_entity_poly.type
_entity_poly.pdbx_seq_one_letter_code
_entity_poly.pdbx_strand_id
1 'polypeptide(L)'
;MPWKGTTLAPVSTKHIHGSSWLLKSAYAPTEEIYGSVKGQIGWKFARYEFRDPLLKVQSKCNPESRSPDATNAFGIVGVLDRALTNEATGGGMIEPYAILGLIRNHSTNPRNRFPDPRPSFLEQECISIGTEETAENKDNRIRSFTINGPLRKLALSTHSLIPTSEPVLPLVDLRIFGDFVDHYAVMVESISFDDFSLSSRSLKRFCRHSFERPIVAVFDTGLTSCLLIKSFYDVLQQYLGAQSATINEIESVSLILLGVDRREARRKVPACKISGSIRADPRFYVKPIELDWFDDEQVSPYVIVLGQSFLSQGALTIDLDERIATFNLAST
;
A
#
# COMPACT_ATOMS: atom_id res chain seq x y z
N MET A 1 3.19 17.63 18.24
CA MET A 1 2.28 16.75 19.01
C MET A 1 2.45 15.34 18.48
N PRO A 2 2.64 14.32 19.33
CA PRO A 2 2.86 12.97 18.83
C PRO A 2 1.66 12.58 17.99
N TRP A 3 1.92 11.98 16.83
CA TRP A 3 0.97 11.11 16.18
C TRP A 3 0.60 10.05 17.22
N LYS A 4 -0.48 10.27 17.99
CA LYS A 4 -1.27 9.16 18.49
C LYS A 4 -1.53 8.39 17.22
N GLY A 5 -0.95 7.21 17.03
CA GLY A 5 -1.17 6.48 15.78
C GLY A 5 -2.67 6.36 15.52
N THR A 6 -3.04 6.08 14.28
CA THR A 6 -4.19 5.20 14.13
C THR A 6 -3.80 3.92 14.85
N THR A 7 -4.11 3.86 16.14
CA THR A 7 -4.62 2.63 16.69
C THR A 7 -5.78 2.27 15.76
N LEU A 8 -5.52 1.40 14.78
CA LEU A 8 -6.29 0.16 14.77
C LEU A 8 -6.42 -0.18 16.24
N ALA A 9 -7.64 -0.06 16.77
CA ALA A 9 -7.86 -0.11 18.20
C ALA A 9 -6.97 -1.22 18.78
N PRO A 10 -6.35 -1.04 19.98
CA PRO A 10 -5.91 -2.24 20.68
C PRO A 10 -7.13 -3.16 20.63
N VAL A 11 -6.98 -4.37 20.11
CA VAL A 11 -8.04 -5.38 20.21
C VAL A 11 -8.49 -5.28 21.67
N SER A 12 -9.74 -4.86 21.89
CA SER A 12 -10.19 -4.43 23.21
C SER A 12 -9.95 -5.60 24.18
N THR A 13 -8.96 -5.47 25.07
CA THR A 13 -8.52 -6.50 26.01
C THR A 13 -9.46 -6.59 27.21
N LYS A 14 -10.78 -6.66 26.97
CA LYS A 14 -11.72 -7.01 28.03
C LYS A 14 -11.53 -8.49 28.36
N HIS A 15 -10.85 -8.71 29.48
CA HIS A 15 -10.67 -9.95 30.23
C HIS A 15 -11.57 -11.12 29.79
N ILE A 16 -11.01 -11.99 28.94
CA ILE A 16 -11.42 -13.39 28.88
C ILE A 16 -10.18 -14.19 29.28
N HIS A 17 -10.34 -14.97 30.35
CA HIS A 17 -9.29 -15.81 30.91
C HIS A 17 -8.69 -16.74 29.84
N GLY A 18 -7.36 -16.65 29.67
CA GLY A 18 -6.51 -17.80 29.33
C GLY A 18 -6.64 -18.42 27.93
N SER A 19 -6.26 -17.70 26.87
CA SER A 19 -5.73 -18.30 25.62
C SER A 19 -5.17 -17.20 24.72
N SER A 20 -3.98 -17.39 24.13
CA SER A 20 -3.34 -16.35 23.31
C SER A 20 -4.18 -16.01 22.07
N TRP A 21 -4.51 -14.73 21.90
CA TRP A 21 -5.27 -14.18 20.76
C TRP A 21 -4.62 -14.41 19.39
N LEU A 22 -3.34 -14.78 19.40
CA LEU A 22 -2.56 -15.15 18.22
C LEU A 22 -2.28 -16.66 18.27
N LEU A 23 -2.90 -17.41 17.37
CA LEU A 23 -2.60 -18.84 17.20
C LEU A 23 -1.47 -19.01 16.16
N LYS A 24 -0.67 -20.06 16.30
CA LYS A 24 0.36 -20.39 15.29
C LYS A 24 -0.32 -20.67 13.95
N SER A 25 0.14 -20.03 12.88
CA SER A 25 -0.23 -20.43 11.52
C SER A 25 0.70 -21.53 11.00
N ALA A 26 0.37 -22.11 9.85
CA ALA A 26 1.23 -23.06 9.13
C ALA A 26 2.39 -22.36 8.38
N TYR A 27 2.40 -21.03 8.34
CA TYR A 27 3.37 -20.26 7.57
C TYR A 27 4.61 -19.96 8.41
N ALA A 28 5.78 -20.28 7.84
CA ALA A 28 7.06 -19.89 8.41
C ALA A 28 7.21 -18.36 8.41
N PRO A 29 7.87 -17.76 9.43
CA PRO A 29 8.17 -16.33 9.43
C PRO A 29 8.89 -15.89 8.16
N THR A 30 8.62 -14.67 7.71
CA THR A 30 9.30 -14.06 6.56
C THR A 30 10.16 -12.91 7.00
N GLU A 31 11.24 -12.68 6.27
CA GLU A 31 12.08 -11.50 6.42
C GLU A 31 11.50 -10.38 5.56
N GLU A 32 11.29 -9.21 6.15
CA GLU A 32 10.64 -8.08 5.49
C GLU A 32 11.36 -6.78 5.83
N ILE A 33 11.16 -5.77 4.98
CA ILE A 33 11.63 -4.41 5.23
C ILE A 33 10.39 -3.56 5.54
N TYR A 34 10.35 -3.01 6.75
CA TYR A 34 9.33 -2.03 7.15
C TYR A 34 10.03 -0.70 7.38
N GLY A 35 9.60 0.35 6.69
CA GLY A 35 10.31 1.63 6.74
C GLY A 35 11.74 1.51 6.20
N SER A 36 12.71 1.82 7.06
CA SER A 36 14.14 1.62 6.75
C SER A 36 14.79 0.48 7.54
N VAL A 37 13.98 -0.33 8.22
CA VAL A 37 14.42 -1.38 9.14
C VAL A 37 14.07 -2.75 8.57
N LYS A 38 15.04 -3.65 8.62
CA LYS A 38 14.90 -5.06 8.26
C LYS A 38 14.54 -5.88 9.50
N GLY A 39 13.63 -6.83 9.37
CA GLY A 39 13.22 -7.70 10.47
C GLY A 39 12.31 -8.83 10.02
N GLN A 40 11.63 -9.45 10.97
CA GLN A 40 10.82 -10.65 10.73
C GLN A 40 9.32 -10.38 10.93
N ILE A 41 8.51 -10.98 10.07
CA ILE A 41 7.07 -11.07 10.20
C ILE A 41 6.70 -12.51 10.52
N GLY A 42 6.16 -12.71 11.73
CA GLY A 42 5.55 -13.97 12.14
C GLY A 42 4.10 -14.05 11.67
N TRP A 43 3.77 -15.03 10.87
CA TRP A 43 2.39 -15.22 10.40
C TRP A 43 1.55 -15.94 11.47
N LYS A 44 0.46 -15.31 11.89
CA LYS A 44 -0.41 -15.82 12.97
C LYS A 44 -1.87 -15.79 12.53
N PHE A 45 -2.66 -16.69 13.09
CA PHE A 45 -4.11 -16.56 13.04
C PHE A 45 -4.54 -15.57 14.11
N ALA A 46 -5.40 -14.62 13.73
CA ALA A 46 -5.95 -13.62 14.63
C ALA A 46 -7.46 -13.45 14.41
N ARG A 47 -8.15 -13.13 15.50
CA ARG A 47 -9.50 -12.55 15.46
C ARG A 47 -9.38 -11.05 15.33
N TYR A 48 -10.14 -10.43 14.44
CA TYR A 48 -10.23 -8.98 14.35
C TYR A 48 -11.68 -8.52 14.25
N GLU A 49 -11.94 -7.36 14.84
CA GLU A 49 -13.26 -6.74 14.97
C GLU A 49 -13.25 -5.40 14.24
N PHE A 50 -14.32 -5.14 13.49
CA PHE A 50 -14.53 -3.87 12.81
C PHE A 50 -15.47 -2.99 13.63
N ARG A 51 -15.25 -1.66 13.59
CA ARG A 51 -16.07 -0.71 14.36
C ARG A 51 -17.51 -0.59 13.86
N ASP A 52 -17.79 -1.05 12.65
CA ASP A 52 -19.13 -1.05 12.08
C ASP A 52 -19.88 -2.32 12.54
N PRO A 53 -20.90 -2.20 13.41
CA PRO A 53 -21.62 -3.35 13.94
C PRO A 53 -22.49 -4.06 12.89
N LEU A 54 -22.74 -3.42 11.74
CA LEU A 54 -23.50 -4.00 10.63
C LEU A 54 -22.62 -4.78 9.65
N LEU A 55 -21.30 -4.59 9.73
CA LEU A 55 -20.34 -5.27 8.88
C LEU A 55 -20.11 -6.68 9.41
N LYS A 56 -20.64 -7.68 8.70
CA LYS A 56 -20.30 -9.09 8.95
C LYS A 56 -19.18 -9.50 8.00
N VAL A 57 -18.17 -10.16 8.54
CA VAL A 57 -17.03 -10.66 7.75
C VAL A 57 -17.06 -12.18 7.77
N GLN A 58 -17.10 -12.77 6.58
CA GLN A 58 -17.08 -14.22 6.40
C GLN A 58 -15.67 -14.64 5.97
N SER A 59 -14.97 -15.33 6.87
CA SER A 59 -13.63 -15.86 6.56
C SER A 59 -13.70 -17.20 5.87
N LYS A 60 -12.96 -17.34 4.77
CA LYS A 60 -12.74 -18.62 4.08
C LYS A 60 -11.85 -19.57 4.88
N CYS A 61 -11.07 -19.06 5.83
CA CYS A 61 -10.06 -19.83 6.55
C CYS A 61 -10.59 -20.51 7.82
N ASN A 62 -11.87 -20.35 8.15
CA ASN A 62 -12.46 -20.94 9.35
C ASN A 62 -13.33 -22.18 9.00
N PRO A 63 -12.90 -23.41 9.33
CA PRO A 63 -13.70 -24.61 9.11
C PRO A 63 -14.90 -24.73 10.08
N GLU A 64 -14.93 -23.96 11.18
CA GLU A 64 -16.02 -23.92 12.16
C GLU A 64 -17.03 -22.76 11.91
N SER A 65 -16.83 -21.95 10.86
CA SER A 65 -17.69 -20.80 10.52
C SER A 65 -19.06 -21.14 9.93
N ARG A 66 -19.49 -22.41 10.01
CA ARG A 66 -20.88 -22.80 9.71
C ARG A 66 -21.87 -22.34 10.78
N SER A 67 -21.40 -21.71 11.87
CA SER A 67 -22.28 -20.99 12.79
C SER A 67 -22.56 -19.57 12.27
N PRO A 68 -23.82 -19.24 11.91
CA PRO A 68 -24.21 -17.92 11.39
C PRO A 68 -24.04 -16.75 12.38
N ASP A 69 -23.70 -17.05 13.64
CA ASP A 69 -23.55 -16.09 14.74
C ASP A 69 -22.09 -15.67 15.02
N ALA A 70 -21.11 -16.16 14.25
CA ALA A 70 -19.72 -15.71 14.41
C ALA A 70 -19.55 -14.29 13.86
N THR A 71 -19.68 -13.28 14.73
CA THR A 71 -19.47 -11.85 14.39
C THR A 71 -18.00 -11.48 14.17
N ASN A 72 -17.08 -12.36 14.56
CA ASN A 72 -15.65 -12.04 14.58
C ASN A 72 -14.96 -12.67 13.37
N ALA A 73 -14.34 -11.83 12.55
CA ALA A 73 -13.51 -12.27 11.45
C ALA A 73 -12.28 -13.02 11.98
N PHE A 74 -11.85 -14.06 11.27
CA PHE A 74 -10.73 -14.92 11.69
C PHE A 74 -9.81 -15.21 10.51
N GLY A 75 -8.64 -14.59 10.48
CA GLY A 75 -7.74 -14.68 9.33
C GLY A 75 -6.28 -14.71 9.72
N ILE A 76 -5.42 -14.94 8.73
CA ILE A 76 -3.97 -14.85 8.88
C ILE A 76 -3.55 -13.38 8.80
N VAL A 77 -2.77 -12.95 9.78
CA VAL A 77 -2.17 -11.62 9.88
C VAL A 77 -0.65 -11.74 10.02
N GLY A 78 0.06 -10.72 9.55
CA GLY A 78 1.49 -10.57 9.81
C GLY A 78 1.69 -9.97 11.19
N VAL A 79 2.58 -10.54 11.99
CA VAL A 79 2.94 -10.02 13.32
C VAL A 79 4.40 -9.61 13.29
N LEU A 80 4.62 -8.32 13.45
CA LEU A 80 5.95 -7.71 13.42
C LEU A 80 6.77 -8.19 14.62
N ASP A 81 8.05 -8.48 14.38
CA ASP A 81 9.02 -8.65 15.46
C ASP A 81 9.24 -7.32 16.21
N ARG A 82 10.13 -7.34 17.21
CA ARG A 82 10.42 -6.16 18.02
C ARG A 82 11.04 -5.01 17.22
N ALA A 83 11.91 -5.31 16.26
CA ALA A 83 12.59 -4.28 15.48
C ALA A 83 11.60 -3.55 14.57
N LEU A 84 10.79 -4.32 13.83
CA LEU A 84 9.75 -3.79 12.96
C LEU A 84 8.63 -3.10 13.75
N THR A 85 8.24 -3.64 14.91
CA THR A 85 7.27 -3.00 15.80
C THR A 85 7.75 -1.63 16.25
N ASN A 86 9.02 -1.50 16.67
CA ASN A 86 9.57 -0.21 17.09
C ASN A 86 9.56 0.81 15.94
N GLU A 87 9.91 0.40 14.73
CA GLU A 87 9.85 1.27 13.54
C GLU A 87 8.40 1.70 13.25
N ALA A 88 7.46 0.75 13.28
CA ALA A 88 6.05 1.00 13.00
C ALA A 88 5.38 1.93 14.03
N THR A 89 5.78 1.85 15.30
CA THR A 89 5.13 2.60 16.39
C THR A 89 5.91 3.82 16.85
N GLY A 90 7.14 4.05 16.35
CA GLY A 90 8.03 5.10 16.85
C GLY A 90 8.63 4.79 18.23
N GLY A 91 8.73 3.51 18.59
CA GLY A 91 9.22 3.01 19.88
C GLY A 91 8.18 3.02 21.01
N GLY A 92 8.35 2.15 22.00
CA GLY A 92 7.58 2.17 23.26
C GLY A 92 6.42 1.17 23.39
N MET A 93 6.15 0.35 22.36
CA MET A 93 5.19 -0.75 22.46
C MET A 93 5.92 -2.04 22.85
N ILE A 94 5.44 -2.72 23.89
CA ILE A 94 5.96 -4.01 24.37
C ILE A 94 5.24 -5.18 23.68
N GLU A 95 4.06 -4.92 23.12
CA GLU A 95 3.20 -5.93 22.51
C GLU A 95 3.46 -6.10 21.00
N PRO A 96 3.29 -7.32 20.47
CA PRO A 96 3.43 -7.61 19.04
C PRO A 96 2.47 -6.77 18.20
N TYR A 97 2.99 -6.03 17.22
CA TYR A 97 2.17 -5.24 16.32
C TYR A 97 1.71 -6.08 15.13
N ALA A 98 0.39 -6.13 14.90
CA ALA A 98 -0.19 -6.88 13.79
C ALA A 98 -0.45 -5.98 12.58
N ILE A 99 -0.17 -6.48 11.40
CA ILE A 99 -0.45 -5.84 10.11
C ILE A 99 -1.54 -6.59 9.34
N LEU A 100 -2.38 -5.82 8.66
CA LEU A 100 -3.42 -6.34 7.78
C LEU A 100 -3.01 -6.08 6.33
N GLY A 101 -2.66 -7.14 5.60
CA GLY A 101 -2.25 -7.04 4.20
C GLY A 101 -3.44 -6.77 3.28
N LEU A 102 -3.43 -5.64 2.56
CA LEU A 102 -4.51 -5.21 1.66
C LEU A 102 -4.18 -5.39 0.18
N ILE A 103 -3.18 -6.20 -0.17
CA ILE A 103 -2.87 -6.53 -1.58
C ILE A 103 -3.79 -7.64 -2.04
N ARG A 104 -4.25 -7.63 -3.30
CA ARG A 104 -4.99 -8.76 -3.88
C ARG A 104 -4.25 -9.24 -5.11
N ASN A 105 -3.85 -10.51 -5.14
CA ASN A 105 -3.23 -11.07 -6.33
C ASN A 105 -4.28 -11.31 -7.41
N HIS A 106 -4.16 -10.60 -8.54
CA HIS A 106 -5.00 -10.83 -9.72
C HIS A 106 -4.43 -11.89 -10.69
N SER A 107 -3.23 -12.42 -10.44
CA SER A 107 -2.60 -13.43 -11.30
C SER A 107 -3.10 -14.84 -10.98
N THR A 108 -3.47 -15.58 -12.02
CA THR A 108 -3.69 -17.04 -11.95
C THR A 108 -2.41 -17.84 -12.17
N ASN A 109 -1.31 -17.19 -12.58
CA ASN A 109 -0.03 -17.84 -12.83
C ASN A 109 0.89 -17.66 -11.60
N PRO A 110 1.12 -18.72 -10.80
CA PRO A 110 2.14 -18.68 -9.77
C PRO A 110 3.50 -18.53 -10.45
N ARG A 111 4.24 -17.47 -10.11
CA ARG A 111 5.65 -17.37 -10.50
C ARG A 111 6.48 -18.15 -9.51
N ASN A 112 7.10 -19.23 -9.98
CA ASN A 112 7.95 -20.13 -9.19
C ASN A 112 9.18 -19.47 -8.54
N ARG A 113 9.48 -18.20 -8.84
CA ARG A 113 10.67 -17.48 -8.32
C ARG A 113 10.55 -17.12 -6.84
N PHE A 114 9.33 -17.02 -6.31
CA PHE A 114 9.07 -16.61 -4.93
C PHE A 114 8.16 -17.61 -4.22
N PRO A 115 8.30 -17.78 -2.89
CA PRO A 115 7.45 -18.70 -2.12
C PRO A 115 5.97 -18.35 -2.26
N ASP A 116 5.10 -19.35 -2.12
CA ASP A 116 3.65 -19.20 -2.26
C ASP A 116 3.15 -17.94 -1.54
N PRO A 117 2.46 -17.03 -2.26
CA PRO A 117 1.99 -15.78 -1.69
C PRO A 117 1.13 -16.07 -0.47
N ARG A 118 1.45 -15.41 0.64
CA ARG A 118 0.68 -15.57 1.87
C ARG A 118 -0.65 -14.87 1.69
N PRO A 119 -1.75 -15.49 2.15
CA PRO A 119 -3.07 -15.00 1.81
C PRO A 119 -3.29 -13.63 2.48
N SER A 120 -3.71 -12.65 1.70
CA SER A 120 -4.01 -11.31 2.21
C SER A 120 -5.39 -11.24 2.86
N PHE A 121 -5.71 -10.15 3.55
CA PHE A 121 -7.06 -9.93 4.04
C PHE A 121 -8.10 -9.95 2.90
N LEU A 122 -7.78 -9.31 1.77
CA LEU A 122 -8.68 -9.20 0.62
C LEU A 122 -8.89 -10.53 -0.13
N GLU A 123 -8.04 -11.53 0.11
CA GLU A 123 -8.13 -12.87 -0.46
C GLU A 123 -8.90 -13.83 0.46
N GLN A 124 -8.71 -13.68 1.77
CA GLN A 124 -9.31 -14.51 2.81
C GLN A 124 -10.75 -14.15 3.15
N GLU A 125 -11.11 -12.87 3.03
CA GLU A 125 -12.34 -12.35 3.63
C GLU A 125 -13.36 -11.86 2.60
N CYS A 126 -14.64 -12.10 2.90
CA CYS A 126 -15.81 -11.55 2.22
C CYS A 126 -16.62 -10.70 3.21
N ILE A 127 -17.37 -9.70 2.73
CA ILE A 127 -18.21 -8.85 3.59
C ILE A 127 -19.67 -8.99 3.22
N SER A 128 -20.53 -9.13 4.22
CA SER A 128 -21.98 -9.04 4.07
C SER A 128 -22.52 -7.88 4.89
N ILE A 129 -23.40 -7.10 4.27
CA ILE A 129 -24.08 -5.96 4.90
C ILE A 129 -25.51 -6.43 5.18
N GLY A 130 -25.92 -6.41 6.44
CA GLY A 130 -27.16 -7.04 6.88
C GLY A 130 -28.42 -6.43 6.27
N THR A 131 -29.09 -7.21 5.41
CA THR A 131 -30.54 -7.46 5.39
C THR A 131 -30.85 -8.68 4.49
N GLU A 132 -31.67 -9.59 5.02
CA GLU A 132 -32.34 -10.74 4.38
C GLU A 132 -31.59 -12.08 4.20
N GLU A 133 -32.24 -13.12 4.74
CA GLU A 133 -31.96 -14.56 4.65
C GLU A 133 -32.20 -15.16 3.25
N THR A 134 -32.23 -14.33 2.21
CA THR A 134 -32.48 -14.75 0.83
C THR A 134 -31.39 -14.21 -0.09
N ALA A 135 -30.22 -14.84 -0.06
CA ALA A 135 -29.17 -14.56 -1.04
C ALA A 135 -28.51 -15.87 -1.49
N GLU A 136 -29.18 -16.60 -2.37
CA GLU A 136 -28.47 -17.41 -3.35
C GLU A 136 -27.51 -16.48 -4.13
N ASN A 137 -26.21 -16.75 -4.06
CA ASN A 137 -25.17 -16.30 -4.99
C ASN A 137 -25.00 -14.77 -5.23
N LYS A 138 -25.10 -13.90 -4.20
CA LYS A 138 -24.48 -12.56 -4.33
C LYS A 138 -23.00 -12.64 -3.98
N ASP A 139 -22.15 -12.29 -4.95
CA ASP A 139 -20.70 -12.18 -4.81
C ASP A 139 -20.35 -11.09 -3.79
N ASN A 140 -20.24 -11.50 -2.53
CA ASN A 140 -19.93 -10.66 -1.36
C ASN A 140 -18.43 -10.35 -1.23
N ARG A 141 -17.69 -10.43 -2.34
CA ARG A 141 -16.27 -10.10 -2.38
C ARG A 141 -16.08 -8.59 -2.25
N ILE A 142 -15.10 -8.19 -1.45
CA ILE A 142 -14.68 -6.79 -1.38
C ILE A 142 -14.17 -6.39 -2.77
N ARG A 143 -14.76 -5.37 -3.40
CA ARG A 143 -14.37 -4.88 -4.73
C ARG A 143 -13.59 -3.57 -4.65
N SER A 144 -13.81 -2.79 -3.62
CA SER A 144 -13.14 -1.51 -3.44
C SER A 144 -12.88 -1.24 -1.97
N PHE A 145 -11.83 -0.47 -1.69
CA PHE A 145 -11.53 0.02 -0.36
C PHE A 145 -10.97 1.43 -0.40
N THR A 146 -11.13 2.16 0.71
CA THR A 146 -10.54 3.49 0.91
C THR A 146 -9.74 3.51 2.20
N ILE A 147 -8.49 3.98 2.11
CA ILE A 147 -7.65 4.32 3.25
C ILE A 147 -7.65 5.84 3.37
N ASN A 148 -8.40 6.36 4.34
CA ASN A 148 -8.43 7.78 4.63
C ASN A 148 -7.42 8.07 5.76
N GLY A 149 -6.27 8.63 5.39
CA GLY A 149 -5.20 8.97 6.32
C GLY A 149 -5.62 9.99 7.38
N PRO A 150 -6.16 11.16 7.00
CA PRO A 150 -6.62 12.19 7.94
C PRO A 150 -7.67 11.70 8.94
N LEU A 151 -8.69 10.98 8.46
CA LEU A 151 -9.77 10.45 9.30
C LEU A 151 -9.43 9.11 9.94
N ARG A 152 -8.28 8.52 9.60
CA ARG A 152 -7.79 7.26 10.16
C ARG A 152 -8.78 6.11 10.00
N LYS A 153 -9.40 6.06 8.82
CA LYS A 153 -10.51 5.15 8.52
C LYS A 153 -10.15 4.27 7.33
N LEU A 154 -10.33 2.96 7.52
CA LEU A 154 -10.45 2.00 6.42
C LEU A 154 -11.94 1.80 6.12
N ALA A 155 -12.33 2.00 4.87
CA ALA A 155 -13.65 1.64 4.36
C ALA A 155 -13.50 0.48 3.37
N LEU A 156 -14.41 -0.50 3.45
CA LEU A 156 -14.46 -1.67 2.57
C LEU A 156 -15.83 -1.69 1.88
N SER A 157 -15.88 -2.10 0.63
CA SER A 157 -17.12 -2.10 -0.16
C SER A 157 -17.16 -3.25 -1.16
N THR A 158 -18.36 -3.79 -1.38
CA THR A 158 -18.68 -4.74 -2.45
C THR A 158 -18.97 -4.05 -3.79
N HIS A 159 -18.93 -2.72 -3.82
CA HIS A 159 -19.11 -1.89 -5.02
C HIS A 159 -17.98 -0.86 -5.11
N SER A 160 -17.74 -0.31 -6.30
CA SER A 160 -16.77 0.76 -6.48
C SER A 160 -17.03 1.93 -5.53
N LEU A 161 -15.99 2.39 -4.83
CA LEU A 161 -16.03 3.62 -4.04
C LEU A 161 -15.58 4.85 -4.85
N ILE A 162 -15.19 4.66 -6.11
CA ILE A 162 -14.72 5.72 -7.00
C ILE A 162 -15.88 6.31 -7.81
N PRO A 163 -16.19 7.61 -7.68
CA PRO A 163 -17.24 8.24 -8.46
C PRO A 163 -16.96 8.17 -9.98
N THR A 164 -17.99 7.99 -10.80
CA THR A 164 -17.84 7.94 -12.27
C THR A 164 -17.47 9.27 -12.90
N SER A 165 -17.61 10.38 -12.17
CA SER A 165 -17.34 11.74 -12.62
C SER A 165 -15.90 12.20 -12.42
N GLU A 166 -15.07 11.46 -11.68
CA GLU A 166 -13.71 11.88 -11.36
C GLU A 166 -12.68 11.27 -12.33
N PRO A 167 -11.60 12.00 -12.66
CA PRO A 167 -10.43 11.39 -13.28
C PRO A 167 -9.89 10.28 -12.39
N VAL A 168 -9.46 9.19 -13.02
CA VAL A 168 -8.95 8.01 -12.31
C VAL A 168 -7.48 7.80 -12.61
N LEU A 169 -6.79 7.16 -11.68
CA LEU A 169 -5.41 6.73 -11.81
C LEU A 169 -5.41 5.24 -12.20
N PRO A 170 -5.10 4.88 -13.45
CA PRO A 170 -4.98 3.47 -13.82
C PRO A 170 -3.84 2.81 -13.04
N LEU A 171 -4.11 1.63 -12.47
CA LEU A 171 -3.10 0.87 -11.75
C LEU A 171 -2.17 0.15 -12.73
N VAL A 172 -0.87 0.43 -12.64
CA VAL A 172 0.18 -0.20 -13.43
C VAL A 172 0.44 -1.62 -12.92
N ASP A 173 0.50 -2.58 -13.84
CA ASP A 173 0.95 -3.94 -13.53
C ASP A 173 2.48 -4.02 -13.61
N LEU A 174 3.16 -4.03 -12.46
CA LEU A 174 4.62 -4.14 -12.39
C LEU A 174 5.13 -5.56 -12.66
N ARG A 175 4.25 -6.57 -12.59
CA ARG A 175 4.64 -7.98 -12.78
C ARG A 175 5.15 -8.23 -14.19
N ILE A 176 4.70 -7.47 -15.18
CA ILE A 176 5.23 -7.59 -16.55
C ILE A 176 6.74 -7.33 -16.64
N PHE A 177 7.34 -6.69 -15.62
CA PHE A 177 8.78 -6.40 -15.52
C PHE A 177 9.56 -7.34 -14.60
N GLY A 178 8.91 -8.33 -13.99
CA GLY A 178 9.54 -9.32 -13.09
C GLY A 178 8.96 -9.36 -11.69
N ASP A 179 8.16 -8.35 -11.31
CA ASP A 179 7.64 -8.26 -9.94
C ASP A 179 6.68 -9.42 -9.64
N PHE A 180 6.65 -9.86 -8.40
CA PHE A 180 5.84 -10.98 -7.94
C PHE A 180 4.63 -10.54 -7.12
N VAL A 181 4.58 -9.27 -6.72
CA VAL A 181 3.49 -8.70 -5.93
C VAL A 181 2.59 -7.83 -6.81
N ASP A 182 1.30 -7.81 -6.51
CA ASP A 182 0.34 -6.94 -7.18
C ASP A 182 0.26 -5.56 -6.49
N HIS A 183 1.33 -4.78 -6.60
CA HIS A 183 1.40 -3.45 -5.98
C HIS A 183 0.37 -2.48 -6.54
N TYR A 184 -0.16 -1.61 -5.68
CA TYR A 184 -0.97 -0.47 -6.10
C TYR A 184 -0.07 0.66 -6.60
N ALA A 185 0.30 0.53 -7.87
CA ALA A 185 1.25 1.38 -8.55
C ALA A 185 0.55 2.29 -9.57
N VAL A 186 0.92 3.56 -9.67
CA VAL A 186 0.34 4.53 -10.61
C VAL A 186 1.40 5.29 -11.38
N MET A 187 1.07 5.71 -12.60
CA MET A 187 1.97 6.49 -13.43
C MET A 187 2.19 7.89 -12.86
N VAL A 188 3.43 8.36 -12.91
CA VAL A 188 3.84 9.72 -12.53
C VAL A 188 4.13 10.51 -13.80
N GLU A 189 3.51 11.68 -13.92
CA GLU A 189 3.76 12.61 -15.03
C GLU A 189 5.06 13.38 -14.81
N SER A 190 5.20 13.97 -13.61
CA SER A 190 6.41 14.67 -13.19
C SER A 190 6.61 14.53 -11.68
N ILE A 191 7.86 14.63 -11.27
CA ILE A 191 8.27 14.60 -9.87
C ILE A 191 9.27 15.73 -9.62
N SER A 192 9.20 16.34 -8.46
CA SER A 192 10.14 17.37 -8.03
C SER A 192 10.77 17.00 -6.70
N PHE A 193 12.09 17.12 -6.62
CA PHE A 193 12.91 16.95 -5.42
C PHE A 193 13.52 18.31 -5.09
N ASP A 194 13.19 18.91 -3.94
CA ASP A 194 13.70 20.25 -3.53
C ASP A 194 13.68 21.29 -4.67
N ASP A 195 12.51 21.46 -5.27
CA ASP A 195 12.24 22.34 -6.42
C ASP A 195 12.86 21.91 -7.78
N PHE A 196 13.70 20.88 -7.81
CA PHE A 196 14.19 20.29 -9.07
C PHE A 196 13.14 19.35 -9.67
N SER A 197 12.42 19.86 -10.67
CA SER A 197 11.45 19.07 -11.43
C SER A 197 12.13 18.21 -12.48
N LEU A 198 11.66 16.96 -12.61
CA LEU A 198 12.07 16.01 -13.63
C LEU A 198 10.88 15.19 -14.12
N SER A 199 11.02 14.70 -15.33
CA SER A 199 10.09 13.78 -15.99
C SER A 199 10.87 12.59 -16.53
N SER A 200 10.17 11.54 -16.91
CA SER A 200 10.74 10.39 -17.63
C SER A 200 11.62 10.84 -18.82
N ARG A 201 11.15 11.84 -19.59
CA ARG A 201 11.91 12.47 -20.68
C ARG A 201 13.20 13.14 -20.22
N SER A 202 13.17 13.84 -19.09
CA SER A 202 14.35 14.53 -18.53
C SER A 202 15.45 13.55 -18.13
N LEU A 203 15.08 12.33 -17.72
CA LEU A 203 16.02 11.28 -17.30
C LEU A 203 16.62 10.49 -18.46
N LYS A 204 15.99 10.50 -19.63
CA LYS A 204 16.40 9.72 -20.81
C LYS A 204 17.89 9.88 -21.16
N ARG A 205 18.42 11.11 -21.06
CA ARG A 205 19.84 11.42 -21.39
C ARG A 205 20.86 10.80 -20.43
N PHE A 206 20.44 10.39 -19.24
CA PHE A 206 21.27 9.74 -18.23
C PHE A 206 21.16 8.21 -18.29
N CYS A 207 20.34 7.70 -19.21
CA CYS A 207 20.19 6.28 -19.47
C CYS A 207 21.10 5.89 -20.63
N ARG A 208 21.63 4.66 -20.61
CA ARG A 208 22.38 4.09 -21.75
C ARG A 208 21.49 3.65 -22.91
N HIS A 209 20.19 3.90 -22.84
CA HIS A 209 19.17 3.33 -23.74
C HIS A 209 18.45 4.40 -24.56
N SER A 210 17.89 3.97 -25.70
CA SER A 210 17.22 4.83 -26.67
C SER A 210 15.75 5.16 -26.33
N PHE A 211 15.17 4.50 -25.33
CA PHE A 211 13.77 4.67 -24.94
C PHE A 211 13.60 5.40 -23.60
N GLU A 212 12.41 5.94 -23.39
CA GLU A 212 12.02 6.65 -22.17
C GLU A 212 11.43 5.65 -21.16
N ARG A 213 12.07 5.52 -20.00
CA ARG A 213 11.57 4.68 -18.89
C ARG A 213 10.51 5.46 -18.12
N PRO A 214 9.30 4.90 -17.90
CA PRO A 214 8.27 5.59 -17.14
C PRO A 214 8.63 5.68 -15.66
N ILE A 215 8.14 6.74 -14.99
CA ILE A 215 8.18 6.86 -13.52
C ILE A 215 6.84 6.37 -12.96
N VAL A 216 6.90 5.53 -11.94
CA VAL A 216 5.75 4.91 -11.28
C VAL A 216 5.85 5.13 -9.77
N ALA A 217 4.74 5.49 -9.15
CA ALA A 217 4.61 5.61 -7.71
C ALA A 217 3.84 4.40 -7.15
N VAL A 218 4.43 3.71 -6.16
CA VAL A 218 3.77 2.64 -5.40
C VAL A 218 3.26 3.19 -4.09
N PHE A 219 1.99 2.97 -3.78
CA PHE A 219 1.42 3.34 -2.48
C PHE A 219 1.65 2.24 -1.46
N ASP A 220 2.41 2.53 -0.41
CA ASP A 220 2.73 1.58 0.65
C ASP A 220 2.38 2.16 2.02
N THR A 221 1.30 1.68 2.61
CA THR A 221 0.86 2.16 3.92
C THR A 221 1.74 1.67 5.08
N GLY A 222 2.57 0.65 4.86
CA GLY A 222 3.57 0.19 5.83
C GLY A 222 4.85 1.02 5.83
N LEU A 223 5.05 1.88 4.82
CA LEU A 223 6.21 2.76 4.76
C LEU A 223 5.92 4.08 5.49
N THR A 224 6.89 4.57 6.27
CA THR A 224 6.78 5.89 6.93
C THR A 224 6.92 7.03 5.93
N SER A 225 7.99 7.05 5.12
CA SER A 225 8.28 8.16 4.21
C SER A 225 8.43 7.72 2.76
N CYS A 226 9.59 7.92 2.10
CA CYS A 226 9.75 7.59 0.70
C CYS A 226 11.01 6.77 0.44
N LEU A 227 10.87 5.75 -0.41
CA LEU A 227 11.99 4.96 -0.93
C LEU A 227 12.09 5.11 -2.44
N LEU A 228 13.32 5.15 -2.93
CA LEU A 228 13.62 5.11 -4.36
C LEU A 228 14.33 3.79 -4.64
N ILE A 229 13.87 3.04 -5.65
CA ILE A 229 14.65 1.89 -6.10
C ILE A 229 16.03 2.39 -6.54
N LYS A 230 17.09 1.65 -6.16
CA LYS A 230 18.48 2.05 -6.32
C LYS A 230 18.81 2.56 -7.73
N SER A 231 18.33 1.87 -8.76
CA SER A 231 18.51 2.29 -10.16
C SER A 231 17.88 3.65 -10.49
N PHE A 232 16.74 4.01 -9.87
CA PHE A 232 16.18 5.36 -9.99
C PHE A 232 17.00 6.38 -9.21
N TYR A 233 17.39 6.05 -7.97
CA TYR A 233 18.21 6.92 -7.14
C TYR A 233 19.52 7.32 -7.83
N ASP A 234 20.21 6.35 -8.45
CA ASP A 234 21.50 6.60 -9.12
C ASP A 234 21.36 7.52 -10.34
N VAL A 235 20.28 7.38 -11.09
CA VAL A 235 19.95 8.26 -12.22
C VAL A 235 19.56 9.66 -11.73
N LEU A 236 18.84 9.76 -10.62
CA LEU A 236 18.51 11.03 -9.98
C LEU A 236 19.77 11.78 -9.53
N GLN A 237 20.73 11.09 -8.90
CA GLN A 237 21.99 11.71 -8.48
C GLN A 237 22.79 12.27 -9.67
N GLN A 238 22.84 11.54 -10.79
CA GLN A 238 23.45 12.04 -12.02
C GLN A 238 22.71 13.26 -12.59
N TYR A 239 21.37 13.22 -12.57
CA TYR A 239 20.54 14.33 -13.00
C TYR A 239 20.83 15.60 -12.19
N LEU A 240 20.82 15.49 -10.85
CA LEU A 240 21.06 16.60 -9.94
C LEU A 240 22.49 17.15 -10.04
N GLY A 241 23.49 16.26 -10.12
CA GLY A 241 24.88 16.65 -10.34
C GLY A 241 25.08 17.43 -11.64
N ALA A 242 24.37 17.06 -12.72
CA ALA A 242 24.39 17.80 -13.98
C ALA A 242 23.67 19.17 -13.91
N GLN A 243 22.83 19.39 -12.90
CA GLN A 243 22.23 20.70 -12.60
C GLN A 243 23.10 21.53 -11.64
N SER A 244 24.33 21.08 -11.35
CA SER A 244 25.22 21.67 -10.35
C SER A 244 24.59 21.73 -8.95
N ALA A 245 23.63 20.83 -8.68
CA ALA A 245 22.98 20.72 -7.39
C ALA A 245 23.63 19.59 -6.59
N THR A 246 24.22 19.92 -5.44
CA THR A 246 24.68 18.94 -4.46
C THR A 246 23.59 18.77 -3.41
N ILE A 247 22.69 17.81 -3.61
CA ILE A 247 21.67 17.50 -2.61
C ILE A 247 22.25 16.42 -1.68
N ASN A 248 22.77 16.86 -0.53
CA ASN A 248 23.24 15.95 0.51
C ASN A 248 22.06 15.21 1.16
N GLU A 249 20.94 15.91 1.34
CA GLU A 249 19.70 15.36 1.89
C GLU A 249 18.52 15.98 1.16
N ILE A 250 17.56 15.13 0.75
CA ILE A 250 16.32 15.59 0.10
C ILE A 250 15.32 15.98 1.19
N GLU A 251 14.89 17.24 1.21
CA GLU A 251 13.98 17.76 2.23
C GLU A 251 12.50 17.67 1.83
N SER A 252 12.23 17.59 0.53
CA SER A 252 10.88 17.62 -0.03
C SER A 252 10.77 16.87 -1.36
N VAL A 253 9.63 16.20 -1.53
CA VAL A 253 9.25 15.53 -2.78
C VAL A 253 7.82 15.89 -3.12
N SER A 254 7.54 16.20 -4.39
CA SER A 254 6.18 16.31 -4.90
C SER A 254 6.01 15.58 -6.22
N LEU A 255 4.87 14.94 -6.41
CA LEU A 255 4.54 14.15 -7.58
C LEU A 255 3.25 14.69 -8.19
N ILE A 256 3.22 14.77 -9.52
CA ILE A 256 1.99 14.93 -10.29
C ILE A 256 1.65 13.56 -10.87
N LEU A 257 0.54 13.00 -10.42
CA LEU A 257 0.07 11.68 -10.84
C LEU A 257 -0.73 11.79 -12.13
N LEU A 258 -0.45 10.88 -13.05
CA LEU A 258 -1.06 10.83 -14.36
C LEU A 258 -2.35 10.01 -14.31
N GLY A 259 -3.49 10.68 -14.53
CA GLY A 259 -4.78 10.03 -14.64
C GLY A 259 -5.35 10.02 -16.06
N VAL A 260 -6.55 9.46 -16.16
CA VAL A 260 -7.34 9.36 -17.38
C VAL A 260 -8.76 9.83 -17.09
N ASP A 261 -9.32 10.63 -17.98
CA ASP A 261 -10.73 10.99 -17.94
C ASP A 261 -11.58 9.77 -18.35
N ARG A 262 -12.51 9.33 -17.50
CA ARG A 262 -13.39 8.18 -17.81
C ARG A 262 -14.33 8.46 -18.99
N ARG A 263 -14.69 9.72 -19.24
CA ARG A 263 -15.57 10.12 -20.37
C ARG A 263 -14.81 10.15 -21.69
N GLU A 264 -13.52 10.47 -21.62
CA GLU A 264 -12.62 10.50 -22.76
C GLU A 264 -11.44 9.56 -22.47
N ALA A 265 -11.67 8.25 -22.46
CA ALA A 265 -10.77 7.19 -21.97
C ALA A 265 -9.34 7.16 -22.55
N ARG A 266 -8.97 8.08 -23.44
CA ARG A 266 -7.62 8.25 -24.00
C ARG A 266 -6.96 9.57 -23.61
N ARG A 267 -7.70 10.52 -23.04
CA ARG A 267 -7.17 11.81 -22.62
C ARG A 267 -6.48 11.65 -21.27
N LYS A 268 -5.15 11.66 -21.34
CA LYS A 268 -4.29 11.76 -20.16
C LYS A 268 -4.48 13.14 -19.53
N VAL A 269 -4.72 13.17 -18.23
CA VAL A 269 -4.90 14.41 -17.46
C VAL A 269 -4.11 14.31 -16.15
N PRO A 270 -3.48 15.39 -15.67
CA PRO A 270 -2.98 15.44 -14.31
C PRO A 270 -4.16 15.22 -13.35
N ALA A 271 -4.13 14.15 -12.57
CA ALA A 271 -5.26 13.78 -11.71
C ALA A 271 -5.09 14.28 -10.28
N CYS A 272 -3.86 14.24 -9.75
CA CYS A 272 -3.60 14.65 -8.38
C CYS A 272 -2.14 15.08 -8.21
N LYS A 273 -1.91 16.06 -7.32
CA LYS A 273 -0.58 16.39 -6.82
C LYS A 273 -0.46 15.88 -5.39
N ILE A 274 0.54 15.05 -5.12
CA ILE A 274 0.86 14.57 -3.77
C ILE A 274 2.25 15.08 -3.40
N SER A 275 2.45 15.51 -2.17
CA SER A 275 3.73 16.00 -1.68
C SER A 275 4.09 15.42 -0.32
N GLY A 276 5.37 15.39 0.02
CA GLY A 276 5.88 15.09 1.35
C GLY A 276 7.11 15.96 1.60
N SER A 277 7.32 16.38 2.85
CA SER A 277 8.50 17.15 3.23
C SER A 277 8.80 17.05 4.72
N ILE A 278 10.03 17.34 5.10
CA ILE A 278 10.47 17.42 6.50
C ILE A 278 9.71 18.48 7.30
N ARG A 279 9.23 19.54 6.62
CA ARG A 279 8.40 20.59 7.24
C ARG A 279 6.99 20.08 7.56
N ALA A 280 6.44 19.20 6.72
CA ALA A 280 5.11 18.63 6.92
C ALA A 280 5.12 17.42 7.87
N ASP A 281 6.15 16.58 7.80
CA ASP A 281 6.36 15.43 8.67
C ASP A 281 7.85 15.34 9.08
N PRO A 282 8.22 15.55 10.35
CA PRO A 282 9.61 15.46 10.80
C PRO A 282 10.26 14.08 10.60
N ARG A 283 9.46 13.04 10.31
CA ARG A 283 9.94 11.69 10.00
C ARG A 283 10.18 11.49 8.50
N PHE A 284 10.00 12.54 7.70
CA PHE A 284 10.21 12.49 6.27
C PHE A 284 11.67 12.16 5.94
N TYR A 285 11.86 11.25 4.99
CA TYR A 285 13.16 10.91 4.42
C TYR A 285 12.97 10.38 3.00
N VAL A 286 14.04 10.50 2.21
CA VAL A 286 14.17 9.82 0.93
C VAL A 286 15.42 8.96 0.99
N LYS A 287 15.26 7.64 0.83
CA LYS A 287 16.39 6.70 0.85
C LYS A 287 16.38 5.78 -0.37
N PRO A 288 17.56 5.41 -0.90
CA PRO A 288 17.64 4.32 -1.85
C PRO A 288 17.31 2.99 -1.17
N ILE A 289 16.74 2.06 -1.92
CA ILE A 289 16.56 0.67 -1.52
C ILE A 289 16.91 -0.27 -2.68
N GLU A 290 17.54 -1.39 -2.35
CA GLU A 290 17.79 -2.49 -3.28
C GLU A 290 16.63 -3.48 -3.15
N LEU A 291 15.94 -3.74 -4.26
CA LEU A 291 14.78 -4.63 -4.33
C LEU A 291 14.88 -5.49 -5.58
N ASP A 292 14.77 -6.80 -5.42
CA ASP A 292 14.79 -7.76 -6.52
C ASP A 292 13.43 -7.86 -7.23
N TRP A 293 12.78 -6.71 -7.47
CA TRP A 293 11.46 -6.64 -8.10
C TRP A 293 11.50 -6.92 -9.59
N PHE A 294 12.62 -6.67 -10.28
CA PHE A 294 12.65 -6.69 -11.73
C PHE A 294 13.61 -7.73 -12.28
N ASP A 295 13.21 -8.38 -13.36
CA ASP A 295 14.07 -9.33 -14.07
C ASP A 295 15.20 -8.60 -14.81
N ASP A 296 14.92 -7.37 -15.26
CA ASP A 296 15.88 -6.49 -15.90
C ASP A 296 15.67 -5.02 -15.46
N GLU A 297 16.57 -4.54 -14.60
CA GLU A 297 16.56 -3.17 -14.11
C GLU A 297 16.82 -2.10 -15.19
N GLN A 298 17.30 -2.49 -16.38
CA GLN A 298 17.57 -1.57 -17.48
C GLN A 298 16.30 -1.15 -18.22
N VAL A 299 15.29 -2.03 -18.26
CA VAL A 299 14.02 -1.82 -18.96
C VAL A 299 12.83 -1.56 -18.05
N SER A 300 12.98 -1.84 -16.75
CA SER A 300 11.94 -1.62 -15.74
C SER A 300 11.59 -0.13 -15.56
N PRO A 301 10.41 0.21 -15.01
CA PRO A 301 10.10 1.59 -14.63
C PRO A 301 11.06 2.13 -13.56
N TYR A 302 11.18 3.45 -13.48
CA TYR A 302 11.68 4.12 -12.29
C TYR A 302 10.60 4.09 -11.22
N VAL A 303 10.92 3.58 -10.03
CA VAL A 303 9.94 3.40 -8.96
C VAL A 303 10.29 4.27 -7.77
N ILE A 304 9.26 5.00 -7.31
CA ILE A 304 9.20 5.65 -6.02
C ILE A 304 8.11 4.99 -5.17
N VAL A 305 8.44 4.60 -3.95
CA VAL A 305 7.48 4.02 -2.99
C VAL A 305 7.09 5.12 -2.00
N LEU A 306 5.78 5.36 -1.87
CA LEU A 306 5.20 6.45 -1.10
C LEU A 306 4.53 5.92 0.16
N GLY A 307 5.03 6.40 1.30
CA GLY A 307 4.56 6.06 2.63
C GLY A 307 3.63 7.10 3.25
N GLN A 308 3.45 6.97 4.57
CA GLN A 308 2.53 7.76 5.37
C GLN A 308 2.78 9.27 5.31
N SER A 309 4.02 9.76 5.18
CA SER A 309 4.28 11.19 5.02
C SER A 309 3.60 11.81 3.80
N PHE A 310 3.17 10.99 2.83
CA PHE A 310 2.37 11.37 1.67
C PHE A 310 0.90 10.97 1.87
N LEU A 311 0.66 9.69 2.19
CA LEU A 311 -0.68 9.10 2.24
C LEU A 311 -1.57 9.68 3.34
N SER A 312 -0.97 10.23 4.40
CA SER A 312 -1.72 10.82 5.50
C SER A 312 -2.42 12.13 5.15
N GLN A 313 -2.14 12.71 3.99
CA GLN A 313 -2.69 14.00 3.56
C GLN A 313 -4.04 13.86 2.82
N GLY A 314 -4.47 12.63 2.55
CA GLY A 314 -5.68 12.38 1.77
C GLY A 314 -6.28 11.00 1.96
N ALA A 315 -7.17 10.67 1.04
CA ALA A 315 -7.85 9.39 0.96
C ALA A 315 -7.46 8.67 -0.34
N LEU A 316 -6.74 7.56 -0.20
CA LEU A 316 -6.46 6.64 -1.30
C LEU A 316 -7.63 5.67 -1.43
N THR A 317 -8.31 5.68 -2.57
CA THR A 317 -9.37 4.73 -2.90
C THR A 317 -8.93 3.83 -4.04
N ILE A 318 -9.08 2.52 -3.87
CA ILE A 318 -8.73 1.50 -4.86
C ILE A 318 -9.99 0.77 -5.29
N ASP A 319 -10.19 0.63 -6.60
CA ASP A 319 -11.08 -0.37 -7.18
C ASP A 319 -10.25 -1.54 -7.70
N LEU A 320 -10.49 -2.72 -7.14
CA LEU A 320 -9.71 -3.92 -7.40
C LEU A 320 -10.07 -4.53 -8.75
N ASP A 321 -11.35 -4.49 -9.12
CA ASP A 321 -11.84 -5.17 -10.31
C ASP A 321 -11.59 -4.33 -11.56
N GLU A 322 -11.82 -3.02 -11.49
CA GLU A 322 -11.50 -2.09 -12.58
C GLU A 322 -10.02 -1.71 -12.63
N ARG A 323 -9.23 -2.05 -11.61
CA ARG A 323 -7.80 -1.71 -11.50
C ARG A 323 -7.52 -0.22 -11.66
N ILE A 324 -8.26 0.59 -10.90
CA ILE A 324 -8.14 2.04 -10.88
C ILE A 324 -8.05 2.54 -9.44
N ALA A 325 -7.53 3.75 -9.29
CA ALA A 325 -7.42 4.44 -8.02
C ALA A 325 -7.85 5.90 -8.12
N THR A 326 -8.14 6.50 -6.97
CA THR A 326 -8.16 7.96 -6.78
C THR A 326 -7.41 8.33 -5.51
N PHE A 327 -6.86 9.54 -5.48
CA PHE A 327 -6.28 10.11 -4.28
C PHE A 327 -6.85 11.51 -4.05
N ASN A 328 -7.74 11.62 -3.07
CA ASN A 328 -8.43 12.87 -2.75
C ASN A 328 -7.74 13.52 -1.55
N LEU A 329 -7.11 14.68 -1.77
CA LEU A 329 -6.52 15.46 -0.70
C LEU A 329 -7.61 15.90 0.28
N ALA A 330 -7.27 15.94 1.57
CA ALA A 330 -8.16 16.56 2.55
C ALA A 330 -8.39 18.02 2.17
N SER A 331 -9.65 18.44 2.09
CA SER A 331 -10.01 19.85 2.04
C SER A 331 -9.43 20.53 3.28
N THR A 332 -8.47 21.43 3.08
CA THR A 332 -7.88 22.27 4.14
C THR A 332 -8.85 23.33 4.62
#